data_AF-A0AAD1RFV3-F1
#
_entry.id   AF-A0AAD1RFV3-F1
#
_cell.length_a   1.000
_cell.length_b   1.000
_cell.length_c   1.000
_cell.angle_alpha   90.00
_cell.angle_beta   90.00
_cell.angle_gamma   90.00
#
_symmetry.space_group_name_H-M   'P 1'
#
loop_
_entity.id
_entity.type
_entity.pdbx_description
1 polymer ?
#
loop_
_entity_poly.entity_id
_entity_poly.type
_entity_poly.pdbx_seq_one_letter_code
_entity_poly.pdbx_strand_id
1 'polypeptide(L)'
;MEETVIKQFLMEQLEAFSSKMMAGWTAGLASLKKDIRDLGATTSCIEEKMEESLDAHNQLAAHVNTLQSTILTMEHKLMDIEARACRNNLRLRNIPETVTLAELQAYLHDFFHALSPGHLLCCF
;
A
#
# COMPACT_ATOMS: atom_id res chain seq x y z
N MET A 1 -83.18 29.80 -0.06
CA MET A 1 -82.59 29.17 -1.26
C MET A 1 -81.13 29.57 -1.45
N GLU A 2 -80.72 30.80 -1.13
CA GLU A 2 -79.31 31.21 -1.27
C GLU A 2 -78.35 30.57 -0.24
N GLU A 3 -78.78 30.40 1.01
CA GLU A 3 -77.93 29.82 2.07
C GLU A 3 -77.52 28.36 1.78
N THR A 4 -78.40 27.59 1.16
CA THR A 4 -78.12 26.19 0.75
C THR A 4 -77.11 26.13 -0.39
N VAL A 5 -77.17 27.08 -1.33
CA VAL A 5 -76.21 27.16 -2.46
C VAL A 5 -74.81 27.52 -1.97
N ILE A 6 -74.72 28.45 -1.02
CA ILE A 6 -73.43 28.85 -0.42
C ILE A 6 -72.81 27.69 0.37
N LYS A 7 -73.60 26.96 1.16
CA LYS A 7 -73.11 25.78 1.90
C LYS A 7 -72.60 24.69 0.97
N GLN A 8 -73.29 24.45 -0.15
CA GLN A 8 -72.89 23.44 -1.12
C GLN A 8 -71.59 23.82 -1.83
N PHE A 9 -71.44 25.09 -2.22
CA PHE A 9 -70.19 25.59 -2.79
C PHE A 9 -69.01 25.48 -1.81
N LEU A 10 -69.21 25.79 -0.52
CA LEU A 10 -68.16 25.65 0.50
C LEU A 10 -67.76 24.19 0.74
N MET A 11 -68.71 23.26 0.72
CA MET A 11 -68.41 21.83 0.81
C MET A 11 -67.59 21.34 -0.39
N GLU A 12 -67.95 21.74 -1.61
CA GLU A 12 -67.19 21.39 -2.82
C GLU A 12 -65.76 21.93 -2.78
N GLN A 13 -65.56 23.16 -2.32
CA GLN A 13 -64.22 23.74 -2.16
C GLN A 13 -63.39 23.02 -1.09
N LEU A 14 -64.02 22.64 0.03
CA LEU A 14 -63.36 21.92 1.11
C LEU A 14 -62.97 20.50 0.66
N GLU A 15 -63.83 19.80 -0.07
CA GLU A 15 -63.54 18.48 -0.64
C GLU A 15 -62.42 18.55 -1.68
N ALA A 16 -62.46 19.54 -2.58
CA ALA A 16 -61.40 19.75 -3.56
C ALA A 16 -60.05 20.08 -2.90
N PHE A 17 -60.06 20.90 -1.84
CA PHE A 17 -58.86 21.23 -1.07
C PHE A 17 -58.31 20.00 -0.34
N SER A 18 -59.17 19.25 0.36
CA SER A 18 -58.80 18.02 1.07
C SER A 18 -58.21 16.97 0.11
N SER A 19 -58.85 16.78 -1.05
CA SER A 19 -58.38 15.86 -2.09
C SER A 19 -57.00 16.25 -2.62
N LYS A 20 -56.77 17.54 -2.92
CA LYS A 20 -55.45 18.04 -3.35
C LYS A 20 -54.38 17.88 -2.27
N MET A 21 -54.73 18.16 -1.01
CA MET A 21 -53.81 17.98 0.12
C MET A 21 -53.43 16.51 0.29
N MET A 22 -54.40 15.59 0.22
CA MET A 22 -54.16 14.15 0.30
C MET A 22 -53.34 13.62 -0.88
N ALA A 23 -53.60 14.13 -2.09
CA ALA A 23 -52.78 13.81 -3.27
C ALA A 23 -51.33 14.29 -3.10
N GLY A 24 -51.13 15.50 -2.60
CA GLY A 24 -49.79 16.03 -2.29
C GLY A 24 -49.07 15.22 -1.20
N TRP A 25 -49.79 14.85 -0.13
CA TRP A 25 -49.24 14.03 0.95
C TRP A 25 -48.83 12.64 0.48
N THR A 26 -49.69 11.97 -0.29
CA THR A 26 -49.41 10.62 -0.82
C THR A 26 -48.24 10.65 -1.83
N ALA A 27 -48.16 11.68 -2.68
CA ALA A 27 -47.02 11.88 -3.58
C ALA A 27 -45.71 12.12 -2.80
N GLY A 28 -45.74 12.98 -1.77
CA GLY A 28 -44.59 13.25 -0.92
C GLY A 28 -44.11 12.01 -0.17
N LEU A 29 -45.03 11.22 0.39
CA LEU A 29 -44.71 9.98 1.08
C LEU A 29 -44.14 8.92 0.12
N ALA A 30 -44.66 8.85 -1.11
CA ALA A 30 -44.14 7.96 -2.13
C ALA A 30 -42.70 8.34 -2.55
N SER A 31 -42.42 9.64 -2.70
CA SER A 31 -41.07 10.15 -2.97
C SER A 31 -40.12 9.81 -1.83
N LEU A 32 -40.49 10.11 -0.58
CA LEU A 32 -39.66 9.81 0.58
C LEU A 32 -39.35 8.31 0.70
N LYS A 33 -40.35 7.45 0.46
CA LYS A 33 -40.16 6.00 0.46
C LYS A 33 -39.24 5.52 -0.66
N LYS A 34 -39.20 6.24 -1.79
CA LYS A 34 -38.23 5.96 -2.86
C LYS A 34 -36.83 6.38 -2.40
N ASP A 35 -36.68 7.60 -1.91
CA ASP A 35 -35.37 8.13 -1.48
C ASP A 35 -34.74 7.28 -0.38
N ILE A 36 -35.54 6.81 0.59
CA ILE A 36 -35.06 5.89 1.63
C ILE A 36 -34.56 4.55 1.04
N ARG A 37 -35.27 4.01 0.04
CA ARG A 37 -34.84 2.76 -0.61
C ARG A 37 -33.58 2.95 -1.43
N ASP A 38 -33.50 4.05 -2.15
CA ASP A 38 -32.33 4.39 -2.97
C ASP A 38 -31.11 4.60 -2.05
N LEU A 39 -31.27 5.32 -0.93
CA LEU A 39 -30.24 5.47 0.09
C LEU A 39 -29.79 4.12 0.67
N GLY A 40 -30.73 3.24 1.00
CA GLY A 40 -30.42 1.88 1.47
C GLY A 40 -29.57 1.11 0.46
N ALA A 41 -29.97 1.12 -0.82
CA ALA A 41 -29.22 0.45 -1.89
C ALA A 41 -27.81 1.04 -2.08
N THR A 42 -27.68 2.37 -2.04
CA THR A 42 -26.36 3.02 -2.14
C THR A 42 -25.46 2.68 -0.96
N THR A 43 -26.02 2.62 0.25
CA THR A 43 -25.28 2.29 1.46
C THR A 43 -24.75 0.86 1.39
N SER A 44 -25.60 -0.10 1.03
CA SER A 44 -25.17 -1.50 0.86
C SER A 44 -24.08 -1.66 -0.21
N CYS A 45 -24.18 -0.94 -1.33
CA CYS A 45 -23.14 -0.95 -2.36
C CYS A 45 -21.80 -0.36 -1.85
N ILE A 46 -21.85 0.70 -1.03
CA ILE A 46 -20.65 1.28 -0.44
C ILE A 46 -20.02 0.31 0.57
N GLU A 47 -20.83 -0.34 1.40
CA GLU A 47 -20.37 -1.33 2.38
C GLU A 47 -19.67 -2.51 1.69
N GLU A 48 -20.27 -3.08 0.64
CA GLU A 48 -19.68 -4.17 -0.15
C GLU A 48 -18.34 -3.76 -0.78
N LYS A 49 -18.29 -2.58 -1.41
CA LYS A 49 -17.02 -2.07 -1.99
C LYS A 49 -15.96 -1.78 -0.94
N MET A 50 -16.36 -1.36 0.25
CA MET A 50 -15.45 -1.11 1.34
C MET A 50 -14.83 -2.43 1.84
N GLU A 51 -15.63 -3.49 1.95
CA GLU A 51 -15.15 -4.83 2.30
C GLU A 51 -14.15 -5.35 1.25
N GLU A 52 -14.50 -5.29 -0.04
CA GLU A 52 -13.60 -5.66 -1.14
C GLU A 52 -12.29 -4.87 -1.11
N SER A 53 -12.36 -3.56 -0.87
CA SER A 53 -11.18 -2.70 -0.79
C SER A 53 -10.31 -3.03 0.42
N LEU A 54 -10.91 -3.41 1.56
CA LEU A 54 -10.19 -3.77 2.78
C LEU A 54 -9.46 -5.11 2.58
N ASP A 55 -10.11 -6.07 1.93
CA ASP A 55 -9.49 -7.35 1.58
C ASP A 55 -8.33 -7.18 0.61
N ALA A 56 -8.52 -6.38 -0.45
CA ALA A 56 -7.46 -6.06 -1.40
C ALA A 56 -6.27 -5.37 -0.71
N HIS A 57 -6.53 -4.43 0.19
CA HIS A 57 -5.50 -3.76 0.97
C HIS A 57 -4.72 -4.75 1.86
N ASN A 58 -5.41 -5.65 2.56
CA ASN A 58 -4.79 -6.65 3.42
C ASN A 58 -3.90 -7.62 2.63
N GLN A 59 -4.38 -8.06 1.47
CA GLN A 59 -3.58 -8.90 0.56
C GLN A 59 -2.33 -8.16 0.09
N LEU A 60 -2.46 -6.90 -0.33
CA LEU A 60 -1.33 -6.09 -0.77
C LEU A 60 -0.31 -5.89 0.37
N ALA A 61 -0.77 -5.59 1.58
CA ALA A 61 0.11 -5.45 2.74
C ALA A 61 0.89 -6.74 3.03
N ALA A 62 0.24 -7.91 2.93
CA ALA A 62 0.91 -9.20 3.07
C ALA A 62 1.96 -9.44 1.97
N HIS A 63 1.66 -9.08 0.73
CA HIS A 63 2.62 -9.16 -0.38
C HIS A 63 3.83 -8.24 -0.17
N VAL A 64 3.62 -7.00 0.27
CA VAL A 64 4.69 -6.05 0.58
C VAL A 64 5.61 -6.61 1.66
N ASN A 65 5.05 -7.15 2.75
CA ASN A 65 5.85 -7.75 3.82
C ASN A 65 6.68 -8.95 3.33
N THR A 66 6.08 -9.78 2.46
CA THR A 66 6.77 -10.93 1.86
C THR A 66 7.92 -10.48 0.96
N LEU A 67 7.69 -9.47 0.12
CA LEU A 67 8.72 -8.90 -0.74
C LEU A 67 9.85 -8.27 0.07
N GLN A 68 9.53 -7.52 1.12
CA GLN A 68 10.53 -6.93 2.01
C GLN A 68 11.40 -8.01 2.67
N SER A 69 10.80 -9.07 3.20
CA SER A 69 11.54 -10.21 3.77
C SER A 69 12.44 -10.90 2.72
N THR A 70 11.93 -11.03 1.49
CA THR A 70 12.69 -11.64 0.38
C THR A 70 13.90 -10.77 0.01
N ILE A 71 13.72 -9.46 -0.07
CA ILE A 71 14.81 -8.50 -0.36
C ILE A 71 15.89 -8.60 0.72
N LEU A 72 15.51 -8.52 2.00
CA LEU A 72 16.47 -8.63 3.11
C LEU A 72 17.25 -9.95 3.05
N THR A 73 16.55 -11.05 2.75
CA THR A 73 17.19 -12.36 2.60
C THR A 73 18.18 -12.38 1.43
N MET A 74 17.83 -11.74 0.31
CA MET A 74 18.72 -11.63 -0.85
C MET A 74 19.94 -10.76 -0.55
N GLU A 75 19.76 -9.63 0.12
CA GLU A 75 20.85 -8.75 0.55
C GLU A 75 21.84 -9.49 1.46
N HIS A 76 21.34 -10.23 2.45
CA HIS A 76 22.19 -11.06 3.31
C HIS A 76 22.97 -12.12 2.51
N LYS A 77 22.32 -12.79 1.56
CA LYS A 77 23.00 -13.78 0.71
C LYS A 77 24.06 -13.13 -0.18
N LEU A 78 23.80 -11.94 -0.71
CA LEU A 78 24.78 -11.20 -1.51
C LEU A 78 25.99 -10.81 -0.67
N MET A 79 25.78 -10.26 0.52
CA MET A 79 26.87 -9.95 1.46
C MET A 79 27.70 -11.18 1.80
N ASP A 80 27.06 -12.33 2.06
CA ASP A 80 27.76 -13.58 2.34
C ASP A 80 28.60 -14.05 1.14
N ILE A 81 28.07 -13.93 -0.07
CA ILE A 81 28.77 -14.28 -1.31
C ILE A 81 29.97 -13.36 -1.51
N GLU A 82 29.80 -12.05 -1.37
CA GLU A 82 30.88 -11.07 -1.49
C GLU A 82 31.98 -11.30 -0.45
N ALA A 83 31.59 -11.55 0.81
CA ALA A 83 32.52 -11.86 1.88
C ALA A 83 33.32 -13.14 1.59
N ARG A 84 32.67 -14.19 1.07
CA ARG A 84 33.34 -15.44 0.68
C ARG A 84 34.26 -15.25 -0.53
N ALA A 85 33.80 -14.51 -1.54
CA ALA A 85 34.57 -14.24 -2.76
C ALA A 85 35.83 -13.41 -2.45
N CYS A 86 35.75 -12.48 -1.50
CA CYS A 86 36.86 -11.63 -1.10
C CYS A 86 37.70 -12.19 0.05
N ARG A 87 37.37 -13.36 0.61
CA ARG A 87 38.00 -13.89 1.84
C ARG A 87 39.51 -14.03 1.76
N ASN A 88 40.03 -14.35 0.58
CA ASN A 88 41.47 -14.51 0.35
C ASN A 88 42.08 -13.33 -0.42
N ASN A 89 41.30 -12.27 -0.66
CA ASN A 89 41.77 -11.11 -1.40
C ASN A 89 42.36 -10.10 -0.42
N LEU A 90 43.65 -9.81 -0.56
CA LEU A 90 44.33 -8.76 0.16
C LEU A 90 44.34 -7.48 -0.69
N ARG A 91 43.75 -6.40 -0.16
CA ARG A 91 43.80 -5.09 -0.79
C ARG A 91 44.98 -4.29 -0.24
N LEU A 92 46.06 -4.27 -1.00
CA LEU A 92 47.24 -3.46 -0.68
C LEU A 92 47.05 -2.04 -1.19
N ARG A 93 47.30 -1.06 -0.32
CA ARG A 93 47.23 0.37 -0.63
C ARG A 93 48.64 0.95 -0.55
N ASN A 94 48.89 2.05 -1.27
CA ASN A 94 50.19 2.74 -1.32
C ASN A 94 51.34 1.92 -1.93
N ILE A 95 51.05 1.06 -2.90
CA ILE A 95 52.10 0.51 -3.76
C ILE A 95 52.60 1.65 -4.67
N PRO A 96 53.91 1.91 -4.76
CA PRO A 96 54.43 2.95 -5.64
C PRO A 96 54.02 2.70 -7.09
N GLU A 97 53.51 3.72 -7.78
CA GLU A 97 53.05 3.63 -9.18
C GLU A 97 54.18 3.28 -10.16
N THR A 98 55.44 3.42 -9.72
CA THR A 98 56.63 3.04 -10.49
C THR A 98 56.82 1.53 -10.59
N VAL A 99 56.18 0.73 -9.72
CA VAL A 99 56.25 -0.73 -9.78
C VAL A 99 55.36 -1.24 -10.90
N THR A 100 55.97 -1.84 -11.90
CA THR A 100 55.21 -2.42 -13.02
C THR A 100 54.54 -3.73 -12.63
N LEU A 101 53.54 -4.17 -13.39
CA LEU A 101 52.84 -5.44 -13.14
C LEU A 101 53.79 -6.65 -13.13
N ALA A 102 54.85 -6.59 -13.94
CA ALA A 102 55.86 -7.65 -14.03
C ALA A 102 56.75 -7.72 -12.77
N GLU A 103 56.96 -6.59 -12.10
CA GLU A 103 57.80 -6.47 -10.90
C GLU A 103 57.02 -6.62 -9.60
N LEU A 104 55.69 -6.50 -9.67
CA LEU A 104 54.79 -6.54 -8.52
C LEU A 104 55.00 -7.76 -7.63
N GLN A 105 55.17 -8.95 -8.22
CA GLN A 105 55.35 -10.17 -7.44
C GLN A 105 56.65 -10.15 -6.61
N ALA A 106 57.75 -9.69 -7.20
CA ALA A 106 59.04 -9.58 -6.50
C ALA A 106 58.97 -8.50 -5.41
N TYR A 107 58.39 -7.34 -5.72
CA TYR A 107 58.18 -6.27 -4.76
C TYR A 107 57.36 -6.73 -3.54
N LEU A 108 56.26 -7.47 -3.77
CA LEU A 108 55.42 -8.00 -2.70
C LEU A 108 56.17 -9.01 -1.82
N HIS A 109 56.98 -9.87 -2.43
CA HIS A 109 57.78 -10.84 -1.70
C HIS A 109 58.77 -10.14 -0.75
N ASP A 110 59.49 -9.14 -1.23
CA ASP A 110 60.44 -8.36 -0.43
C ASP A 110 59.72 -7.55 0.66
N PHE A 111 58.57 -6.97 0.34
CA PHE A 111 57.73 -6.24 1.29
C PHE A 111 57.26 -7.13 2.45
N PHE A 112 56.75 -8.33 2.17
CA PHE A 112 56.33 -9.26 3.21
C PHE A 112 57.52 -9.78 4.03
N HIS A 113 58.67 -10.05 3.39
CA HIS A 113 59.89 -10.44 4.10
C HIS A 113 60.42 -9.35 5.04
N ALA A 114 60.32 -8.08 4.64
CA ALA A 114 60.70 -6.94 5.47
C ALA A 114 59.75 -6.74 6.66
N LEU A 115 58.45 -7.05 6.49
CA LEU A 115 57.44 -6.92 7.55
C LEU A 115 57.45 -8.07 8.56
N SER A 116 57.80 -9.28 8.15
CA SER A 116 57.90 -10.45 9.03
C SER A 116 59.30 -11.07 9.01
N PRO A 117 60.30 -10.45 9.66
CA PRO A 117 61.60 -11.07 9.82
C PRO A 117 61.50 -12.20 10.87
N GLY A 118 61.12 -13.40 10.43
CA GLY A 118 61.49 -14.64 11.12
C GLY A 118 60.57 -15.26 12.18
N HIS A 119 59.26 -14.99 12.24
CA HIS A 119 58.34 -15.79 13.07
C HIS A 119 57.02 -16.02 12.34
N LEU A 120 56.74 -17.27 11.96
CA LEU A 120 55.43 -17.97 11.95
C LEU A 120 55.54 -19.31 11.18
N LEU A 121 56.51 -20.16 11.58
CA LEU A 121 56.55 -21.59 11.21
C LEU A 121 56.20 -22.52 12.39
N CYS A 122 55.74 -21.98 13.52
CA CYS A 122 55.25 -22.77 14.64
C CYS A 122 53.81 -22.37 14.94
N CYS A 123 52.85 -23.05 14.29
CA CYS A 123 51.46 -23.29 14.72
C CYS A 123 50.64 -23.69 13.49
N PHE A 124 50.87 -24.90 12.98
CA PHE A 124 49.86 -25.74 12.33
C PHE A 124 49.83 -27.07 13.06
#